data_AF-A0A151EVI2-F1
#
_entry.id   AF-A0A151EVI2-F1
#
_cell.length_a   1.000
_cell.length_b   1.000
_cell.length_c   1.000
_cell.angle_alpha   90.00
_cell.angle_beta   90.00
_cell.angle_gamma   90.00
#
_symmetry.space_group_name_H-M   'P 1'
#
loop_
_entity.id
_entity.type
_entity.pdbx_description
1 polymer ?
#
loop_
_entity_poly.entity_id
_entity_poly.type
_entity_poly.pdbx_seq_one_letter_code
_entity_poly.pdbx_strand_id
1 'polypeptide(L)'
;MEFVEDLRNISNFSFIPTDREISNLSAKFAAYYKIRGYDSVYVTVSYIFGVKLITLDTEQIERSKNLIDSSTPGDELKMEEP
;
A
#
# COMPACT_ATOMS: atom_id res chain seq x y z
N MET A 1 19.46 -6.21 -13.94
CA MET A 1 19.31 -4.80 -13.52
C MET A 1 18.44 -4.02 -14.48
N GLU A 2 18.49 -4.28 -15.79
CA GLU A 2 17.66 -3.66 -16.84
C GLU A 2 16.18 -3.46 -16.43
N PHE A 3 15.49 -4.51 -16.00
CA PHE A 3 14.10 -4.44 -15.53
C PHE A 3 13.82 -3.38 -14.44
N VAL A 4 14.73 -3.19 -13.48
CA VAL A 4 14.53 -2.21 -12.39
C VAL A 4 14.70 -0.79 -12.91
N GLU A 5 15.64 -0.60 -13.84
CA GLU A 5 15.82 0.70 -14.51
C GLU A 5 14.62 1.01 -15.41
N ASP A 6 14.08 0.02 -16.10
CA ASP A 6 12.86 0.19 -16.91
C ASP A 6 11.65 0.60 -16.06
N LEU A 7 11.46 -0.04 -14.90
CA LEU A 7 10.42 0.34 -13.95
C LEU A 7 10.58 1.79 -13.48
N ARG A 8 11.82 2.23 -13.25
CA ARG A 8 12.13 3.62 -12.84
C ARG A 8 11.80 4.66 -13.89
N ASN A 9 11.71 4.27 -15.16
CA ASN A 9 11.41 5.14 -16.28
C ASN A 9 9.90 5.25 -16.58
N ILE A 10 9.04 4.53 -15.86
CA ILE A 10 7.59 4.62 -16.05
C ILE A 10 7.08 5.98 -15.54
N SER A 11 6.51 6.78 -16.45
CA SER A 11 5.86 8.04 -16.09
C SER A 11 4.71 7.81 -15.11
N ASN A 12 4.55 8.71 -14.14
CA ASN A 12 3.53 8.64 -13.08
C ASN A 12 3.74 7.52 -12.04
N PHE A 13 4.89 6.85 -12.04
CA PHE A 13 5.27 5.93 -10.98
C PHE A 13 6.24 6.59 -10.00
N SER A 14 5.93 6.57 -8.70
CA SER A 14 6.79 7.09 -7.65
C SER A 14 7.39 5.96 -6.83
N PHE A 15 8.72 5.88 -6.78
CA PHE A 15 9.42 4.92 -5.93
C PHE A 15 9.64 5.51 -4.55
N ILE A 16 8.92 4.97 -3.56
CA ILE A 16 9.05 5.39 -2.17
C ILE A 16 10.15 4.57 -1.49
N PRO A 17 11.24 5.19 -0.99
CA PRO A 17 12.27 4.47 -0.26
C PRO A 17 11.74 4.05 1.12
N THR A 18 12.02 2.82 1.54
CA THR A 18 11.70 2.35 2.89
C THR A 18 12.75 2.88 3.88
N ASP A 19 12.52 4.11 4.36
CA ASP A 19 13.39 4.75 5.33
C ASP A 19 13.08 4.33 6.78
N ARG A 20 13.76 4.97 7.73
CA ARG A 20 13.59 4.68 9.17
C ARG A 20 12.18 5.03 9.67
N GLU A 21 11.56 6.06 9.13
CA GLU A 21 10.23 6.49 9.56
C GLU A 21 9.18 5.47 9.13
N ILE A 22 9.18 5.11 7.84
CA ILE A 22 8.31 4.07 7.28
C ILE A 22 8.54 2.74 8.00
N SER A 23 9.79 2.35 8.23
CA SER A 23 10.13 1.08 8.90
C SER A 23 9.62 1.03 10.35
N ASN A 24 9.75 2.13 11.09
CA ASN A 24 9.30 2.15 12.48
C ASN A 24 7.77 2.17 12.59
N LEU A 25 7.09 2.90 11.70
CA LEU A 25 5.64 2.98 11.71
C LEU A 25 5.02 1.66 11.22
N SER A 26 5.61 1.00 10.22
CA SER A 26 5.15 -0.31 9.75
C SER A 26 5.26 -1.38 10.82
N ALA A 27 6.34 -1.41 11.60
CA ALA A 27 6.48 -2.31 12.74
C ALA A 27 5.37 -2.10 13.80
N LYS A 28 4.99 -0.84 14.06
CA LYS A 28 3.87 -0.52 14.94
C LYS A 28 2.55 -1.02 14.35
N PHE A 29 2.29 -0.72 13.08
CA PHE A 29 1.05 -1.16 12.42
C PHE A 29 0.93 -2.69 12.37
N ALA A 30 2.02 -3.39 12.10
CA ALA A 30 2.08 -4.84 12.15
C ALA A 30 1.68 -5.37 13.54
N ALA A 31 2.22 -4.79 14.61
CA ALA A 31 1.93 -5.20 15.97
C ALA A 31 0.48 -4.89 16.40
N TYR A 32 0.00 -3.67 16.16
CA TYR A 32 -1.32 -3.22 16.63
C TYR A 32 -2.48 -3.79 15.79
N TYR A 33 -2.33 -3.85 14.48
CA TYR A 33 -3.40 -4.25 13.55
C TYR A 33 -3.23 -5.69 13.03
N LYS A 34 -2.22 -6.41 13.52
CA LYS A 34 -1.90 -7.79 13.14
C LYS A 34 -1.68 -7.94 11.62
N ILE A 35 -1.17 -6.89 10.98
CA ILE A 35 -0.83 -6.88 9.55
C ILE A 35 0.51 -7.60 9.37
N ARG A 36 0.61 -8.55 8.44
CA ARG A 36 1.76 -9.45 8.33
C ARG A 36 2.83 -8.86 7.42
N GLY A 37 4.10 -9.04 7.80
CA GLY A 37 5.24 -8.79 6.91
C GLY A 37 5.19 -7.44 6.18
N TYR A 38 5.41 -7.48 4.87
CA TYR A 38 5.47 -6.30 4.01
C TYR A 38 4.12 -5.60 3.80
N ASP A 39 3.00 -6.26 4.11
CA ASP A 39 1.66 -5.64 4.02
C ASP A 39 1.59 -4.40 4.92
N SER A 40 2.28 -4.44 6.07
CA SER A 40 2.36 -3.33 7.00
C SER A 40 3.09 -2.13 6.42
N VAL A 41 4.06 -2.36 5.52
CA VAL A 41 4.80 -1.30 4.81
C VAL A 41 3.88 -0.62 3.79
N TYR A 42 3.13 -1.38 3.00
CA TYR A 42 2.19 -0.81 2.02
C TYR A 42 1.07 -0.02 2.71
N VAL A 43 0.54 -0.53 3.82
CA VAL A 43 -0.45 0.19 4.64
C VAL A 43 0.15 1.47 5.22
N THR A 44 1.41 1.43 5.68
CA THR A 44 2.11 2.60 6.20
C THR A 44 2.34 3.67 5.13
N VAL A 45 2.77 3.29 3.94
CA VAL A 45 2.94 4.21 2.80
C VAL A 45 1.59 4.84 2.46
N SER A 46 0.53 4.04 2.34
CA SER A 46 -0.82 4.53 2.05
C SER A 46 -1.30 5.52 3.10
N TYR A 47 -1.02 5.24 4.38
CA TYR A 47 -1.35 6.11 5.50
C TYR A 47 -0.59 7.44 5.47
N ILE A 48 0.73 7.41 5.25
CA ILE A 48 1.58 8.62 5.23
C ILE A 48 1.21 9.54 4.07
N PHE A 49 0.99 8.97 2.88
CA PHE A 49 0.73 9.76 1.67
C PHE A 49 -0.76 10.04 1.44
N GLY A 50 -1.65 9.50 2.28
CA GLY A 50 -3.09 9.71 2.15
C GLY A 50 -3.66 9.14 0.85
N VAL A 51 -3.09 8.04 0.36
CA VAL A 51 -3.51 7.39 -0.89
C VAL A 51 -4.26 6.09 -0.61
N LYS A 52 -5.16 5.72 -1.52
CA LYS A 52 -5.90 4.46 -1.45
C LYS A 52 -4.97 3.28 -1.74
N LEU A 53 -5.04 2.24 -0.93
CA LEU A 53 -4.36 0.98 -1.20
C LEU A 53 -5.21 0.08 -2.10
N ILE A 54 -4.76 -0.14 -3.33
CA ILE A 54 -5.38 -1.12 -4.24
C ILE A 54 -4.67 -2.46 -4.07
N THR A 55 -5.40 -3.49 -3.63
CA THR A 55 -4.83 -4.83 -3.37
C THR A 55 -5.85 -5.94 -3.65
N LEU A 56 -5.36 -7.12 -4.05
CA LEU A 56 -6.20 -8.32 -4.16
C LEU A 56 -6.28 -9.10 -2.83
N ASP A 57 -5.49 -8.72 -1.83
CA ASP A 57 -5.46 -9.36 -0.52
C ASP A 57 -6.60 -8.82 0.37
N THR A 58 -7.64 -9.63 0.55
CA THR A 58 -8.80 -9.26 1.37
C THR A 58 -8.51 -9.25 2.86
N GLU A 59 -7.53 -10.02 3.34
CA GLU A 59 -7.08 -10.02 4.74
C GLU A 59 -6.35 -8.70 5.05
N GLN A 60 -5.57 -8.19 4.10
CA GLN A 60 -4.93 -6.87 4.20
C GLN A 60 -5.98 -5.74 4.25
N ILE A 61 -7.01 -5.78 3.40
CA ILE A 61 -8.13 -4.82 3.41
C ILE A 61 -8.84 -4.86 4.77
N GLU A 62 -9.23 -6.05 5.24
CA GLU A 62 -9.97 -6.19 6.50
C GLU A 62 -9.17 -5.64 7.70
N ARG A 63 -7.87 -5.91 7.74
CA ARG A 63 -7.00 -5.47 8.84
C ARG A 63 -6.66 -3.99 8.80
N SER A 64 -6.68 -3.38 7.62
CA SER A 64 -6.33 -1.97 7.43
C SER A 64 -7.53 -1.03 7.33
N LYS A 65 -8.78 -1.54 7.33
CA LYS A 65 -10.03 -0.77 7.19
C LYS A 65 -10.22 0.40 8.17
N ASN A 66 -9.55 0.36 9.33
CA ASN A 66 -9.64 1.42 10.34
C ASN A 66 -8.48 2.43 10.25
N LEU A 67 -7.56 2.26 9.30
CA LEU A 67 -6.35 3.07 9.11
C LEU A 67 -6.37 3.84 7.80
N ILE A 68 -6.76 3.19 6.72
CA ILE A 68 -6.65 3.70 5.36
C ILE A 68 -7.87 3.31 4.53
N ASP A 69 -8.05 4.01 3.40
CA ASP A 69 -8.92 3.56 2.34
C ASP A 69 -8.23 2.45 1.53
N SER A 70 -8.95 1.36 1.27
CA SER A 70 -8.43 0.23 0.53
C SER A 70 -9.55 -0.52 -0.20
N SER A 71 -9.29 -0.92 -1.44
CA SER A 71 -10.25 -1.63 -2.27
C SER A 71 -9.55 -2.66 -3.15
N THR A 72 -10.34 -3.57 -3.74
CA THR A 72 -9.81 -4.41 -4.81
C THR A 72 -9.81 -3.65 -6.13
N PRO A 73 -8.92 -4.00 -7.08
CA PRO A 73 -8.99 -3.44 -8.44
C PRO A 73 -10.38 -3.58 -9.07
N GLY A 74 -11.06 -4.70 -8.81
CA GLY A 74 -12.39 -4.96 -9.35
C GLY A 74 -13.48 -4.08 -8.74
N ASP A 75 -13.31 -3.58 -7.52
CA ASP A 75 -14.23 -2.61 -6.93
C ASP A 75 -14.00 -1.21 -7.52
N GLU A 76 -12.74 -0.83 -7.70
CA GLU A 76 -12.38 0.49 -8.24
C GLU A 76 -12.82 0.65 -9.71
N LEU A 77 -12.58 -0.36 -10.53
CA LEU A 77 -12.95 -0.33 -11.95
C LEU A 77 -14.48 -0.25 -12.17
N LYS A 78 -15.29 -0.74 -11.23
CA LYS A 78 -16.76 -0.63 -11.28
C LYS A 78 -17.27 0.73 -10.86
N MET A 79 -16.52 1.47 -10.03
CA MET A 79 -16.88 2.85 -9.67
C MET A 79 -16.71 3.83 -10.83
N GLU A 80 -15.93 3.46 -11.85
CA GLU A 80 -15.72 4.26 -13.06
C GLU A 80 -16.77 4.00 -14.16
N GLU A 81 -17.68 3.03 -13.98
CA GLU A 81 -18.81 2.83 -14.89
C GLU A 81 -19.96 3.79 -14.52
N PRO A 82 -20.42 4.66 -15.45
CA PRO A 82 -21.48 5.65 -15.20
C PRO A 82 -22.88 5.06 -15.04
#